data_AF-A0A258XQ31-F1
#
_entry.id   AF-A0A258XQ31-F1
#
_cell.length_a   1.000
_cell.length_b   1.000
_cell.length_c   1.000
_cell.angle_alpha   90.00
_cell.angle_beta   90.00
_cell.angle_gamma   90.00
#
_symmetry.space_group_name_H-M   'P 1'
#
loop_
_entity.id
_entity.type
_entity.pdbx_description
1 polymer ?
#
loop_
_entity_poly.entity_id
_entity_poly.type
_entity_poly.pdbx_seq_one_letter_code
_entity_poly.pdbx_strand_id
1 'polypeptide(L)'
;MQTLADAKPLTDAEMPPKAPRGAPLGKEGALVADLLKLLLKIRSREIDIAARLLARTDDLELLAAGQRKNLSILEGWRYEQFGRDALDLVEGKLAFAVVNGKLKMTHIDDVVEKLEVAEPEVAVEE
;
A
#
# COMPACT_ATOMS: atom_id res chain seq x y z
N MET A 1 -39.49 -21.55 -7.50
CA MET A 1 -38.62 -21.78 -8.67
C MET A 1 -39.14 -21.14 -9.97
N GLN A 2 -40.33 -20.55 -10.00
CA GLN A 2 -40.90 -19.93 -11.22
C GLN A 2 -40.15 -18.68 -11.69
N THR A 3 -39.65 -17.87 -10.75
CA THR A 3 -38.85 -16.66 -11.01
C THR A 3 -37.54 -16.88 -11.77
N LEU A 4 -36.91 -18.06 -11.64
CA LEU A 4 -35.70 -18.39 -12.40
C LEU A 4 -36.03 -18.89 -13.82
N ALA A 5 -37.20 -19.53 -13.99
CA ALA A 5 -37.65 -20.05 -15.29
C ALA A 5 -38.14 -18.93 -16.22
N ASP A 6 -38.75 -17.88 -15.66
CA ASP A 6 -39.28 -16.74 -16.40
C ASP A 6 -38.25 -15.62 -16.64
N ALA A 7 -37.02 -15.78 -16.11
CA ALA A 7 -35.96 -14.80 -16.26
C ALA A 7 -35.48 -14.74 -17.72
N LYS A 8 -35.68 -13.59 -18.37
CA LYS A 8 -35.16 -13.32 -19.72
C LYS A 8 -33.75 -12.72 -19.62
N PRO A 9 -32.86 -13.00 -20.59
CA PRO A 9 -31.57 -12.33 -20.67
C PRO A 9 -31.78 -10.82 -20.76
N LEU A 10 -31.08 -10.06 -19.92
CA LEU A 10 -31.03 -8.60 -20.04
C LEU A 10 -30.32 -8.24 -21.34
N THR A 11 -30.77 -7.16 -21.97
CA THR A 11 -30.07 -6.58 -23.10
C THR A 11 -28.82 -5.83 -22.62
N ASP A 12 -27.82 -5.66 -23.50
CA ASP A 12 -26.58 -4.93 -23.16
C ASP A 12 -26.85 -3.51 -22.62
N ALA A 13 -27.96 -2.88 -23.02
CA ALA A 13 -28.36 -1.56 -22.56
C ALA A 13 -28.90 -1.54 -21.12
N GLU A 14 -29.38 -2.67 -20.62
CA GLU A 14 -29.92 -2.82 -19.26
C GLU A 14 -28.89 -3.41 -18.30
N MET A 15 -27.74 -3.86 -18.81
CA MET A 15 -26.64 -4.31 -17.97
C MET A 15 -25.96 -3.11 -17.30
N PRO A 16 -25.73 -3.16 -15.98
CA PRO A 16 -24.90 -2.16 -15.33
C PRO A 16 -23.49 -2.20 -15.93
N PRO A 17 -22.80 -1.05 -15.98
CA PRO A 17 -21.43 -1.00 -16.48
C PRO A 17 -20.58 -1.96 -15.66
N LYS A 18 -19.78 -2.76 -16.36
CA LYS A 18 -18.85 -3.68 -15.72
C LYS A 18 -17.92 -2.87 -14.83
N ALA A 19 -17.80 -3.25 -13.56
CA ALA A 19 -16.87 -2.59 -12.66
C ALA A 19 -15.48 -2.56 -13.33
N PRO A 20 -14.79 -1.41 -13.33
CA PRO A 20 -13.45 -1.34 -13.90
C PRO A 20 -12.59 -2.40 -13.22
N ARG A 21 -11.91 -3.23 -14.02
CA ARG A 21 -10.90 -4.13 -13.46
C ARG A 21 -9.83 -3.25 -12.81
N GLY A 22 -9.24 -3.72 -11.71
CA GLY A 22 -8.18 -3.03 -10.99
C GLY A 22 -7.10 -2.49 -11.93
N ALA A 23 -6.39 -1.45 -11.48
CA ALA A 23 -5.44 -0.75 -12.33
C ALA A 23 -4.48 -1.73 -13.02
N PRO A 24 -4.21 -1.57 -14.33
CA PRO A 24 -3.22 -2.39 -15.01
C PRO A 24 -1.84 -2.07 -14.43
N LEU A 25 -1.40 -2.89 -13.48
CA LEU A 25 -0.06 -2.79 -12.92
C LEU A 25 0.93 -3.32 -13.95
N GLY A 26 1.86 -2.46 -14.36
CA GLY A 26 3.10 -2.92 -15.00
C GLY A 26 3.89 -3.82 -14.05
N LYS A 27 4.96 -4.46 -14.55
CA LYS A 27 5.81 -5.35 -13.73
C LYS A 27 6.31 -4.68 -12.44
N GLU A 28 6.66 -3.40 -12.51
CA GLU A 28 7.14 -2.62 -11.37
C GLU A 28 6.00 -2.27 -10.38
N GLY A 29 4.82 -1.93 -10.88
CA GLY A 29 3.65 -1.64 -10.04
C GLY A 29 3.21 -2.84 -9.20
N ALA A 30 3.37 -4.05 -9.73
CA ALA A 30 3.10 -5.27 -8.98
C ALA A 30 4.04 -5.43 -7.77
N LEU A 31 5.32 -5.10 -7.93
CA LEU A 31 6.30 -5.15 -6.82
C LEU A 31 5.97 -4.11 -5.74
N VAL A 32 5.59 -2.89 -6.14
CA VAL A 32 5.16 -1.85 -5.20
C VAL A 32 3.90 -2.28 -4.45
N ALA A 33 2.94 -2.91 -5.14
CA ALA A 33 1.74 -3.45 -4.50
C ALA A 33 2.08 -4.54 -3.46
N ASP A 34 3.09 -5.37 -3.71
CA ASP A 34 3.54 -6.38 -2.75
C ASP A 34 4.23 -5.77 -1.51
N LEU A 35 4.97 -4.67 -1.68
CA LEU A 35 5.50 -3.89 -0.56
C LEU A 35 4.37 -3.26 0.28
N LEU A 36 3.33 -2.73 -0.36
CA LEU A 36 2.14 -2.21 0.33
C LEU A 36 1.39 -3.31 1.09
N LYS A 37 1.25 -4.51 0.51
CA LYS A 37 0.66 -5.67 1.19
C LYS A 37 1.49 -6.08 2.42
N LEU A 38 2.81 -6.00 2.34
CA LEU A 38 3.68 -6.26 3.47
C LEU A 38 3.48 -5.19 4.57
N LEU A 39 3.47 -3.91 4.21
CA LEU A 39 3.19 -2.81 5.14
C LEU A 39 1.86 -3.03 5.87
N LEU A 40 0.81 -3.39 5.13
CA LEU A 40 -0.52 -3.63 5.67
C LEU A 40 -0.51 -4.74 6.72
N LYS A 41 0.22 -5.83 6.48
CA LYS A 41 0.35 -6.94 7.44
C LYS A 41 1.07 -6.51 8.72
N ILE A 42 2.07 -5.62 8.61
CA ILE A 42 2.82 -5.12 9.77
C ILE A 42 1.92 -4.21 10.60
N ARG A 43 1.34 -3.17 9.98
CA ARG A 43 0.45 -2.22 10.67
C ARG A 43 -0.76 -2.90 11.30
N SER A 44 -1.37 -3.85 10.60
CA SER A 44 -2.48 -4.67 11.11
C SER A 44 -2.13 -5.41 12.41
N ARG A 45 -0.90 -5.91 12.55
CA ARG A 45 -0.42 -6.59 13.76
C ARG A 45 -0.05 -5.61 14.88
N GLU A 46 0.47 -4.43 14.54
CA GLU A 46 0.87 -3.42 15.53
C GLU A 46 -0.32 -2.81 16.25
N ILE A 47 -1.42 -2.54 15.53
CA ILE A 47 -2.62 -1.90 16.08
C ILE A 47 -3.73 -2.90 16.44
N ASP A 48 -3.48 -4.20 16.28
CA ASP A 48 -4.42 -5.30 16.52
C ASP A 48 -5.77 -5.15 15.77
N ILE A 49 -5.71 -4.76 14.50
CA ILE A 49 -6.89 -4.62 13.63
C ILE A 49 -6.72 -5.51 12.41
N ALA A 50 -7.78 -6.22 12.02
CA ALA A 50 -7.77 -7.04 10.80
C ALA A 50 -7.42 -6.21 9.55
N ALA A 51 -6.41 -6.65 8.78
CA ALA A 51 -5.92 -5.98 7.57
C ALA A 51 -7.04 -5.55 6.60
N ARG A 52 -8.08 -6.37 6.44
CA ARG A 52 -9.21 -6.10 5.54
C ARG A 52 -10.09 -4.91 5.97
N LEU A 53 -10.02 -4.50 7.24
CA LEU A 53 -10.70 -3.29 7.74
C LEU A 53 -9.93 -2.01 7.39
N LEU A 54 -8.60 -2.13 7.34
CA LEU A 54 -7.70 -1.04 6.97
C LEU A 54 -7.71 -0.78 5.47
N ALA A 55 -7.54 -1.82 4.64
CA ALA A 55 -7.46 -1.67 3.20
C ALA A 55 -7.91 -2.94 2.45
N ARG A 56 -8.40 -2.77 1.22
CA ARG A 56 -8.60 -3.88 0.26
C ARG A 56 -7.39 -3.99 -0.66
N THR A 57 -7.15 -5.19 -1.18
CA THR A 57 -6.06 -5.44 -2.14
C THR A 57 -6.16 -4.53 -3.35
N ASP A 58 -7.35 -4.39 -3.92
CA ASP A 58 -7.61 -3.53 -5.07
C ASP A 58 -7.23 -2.06 -4.80
N ASP A 59 -7.47 -1.56 -3.58
CA ASP A 59 -7.09 -0.19 -3.19
C ASP A 59 -5.56 -0.02 -3.16
N LEU A 60 -4.82 -1.05 -2.71
CA LEU A 60 -3.35 -1.04 -2.72
C LEU A 60 -2.80 -1.10 -4.14
N GLU A 61 -3.44 -1.86 -5.03
CA GLU A 61 -3.06 -1.93 -6.43
C GLU A 61 -3.34 -0.59 -7.14
N LEU A 62 -4.49 0.03 -6.88
CA LEU A 62 -4.78 1.37 -7.39
C LEU A 62 -3.77 2.41 -6.86
N LEU A 63 -3.41 2.33 -5.56
CA LEU A 63 -2.40 3.21 -4.99
C LEU A 63 -1.01 3.00 -5.63
N ALA A 64 -0.61 1.75 -5.85
CA ALA A 64 0.64 1.41 -6.53
C ALA A 64 0.65 1.88 -8.00
N ALA A 65 -0.51 1.90 -8.66
CA ALA A 65 -0.68 2.46 -10.00
C ALA A 65 -0.69 4.00 -10.03
N GLY A 66 -0.48 4.67 -8.89
CA GLY A 66 -0.44 6.13 -8.78
C GLY A 66 -1.81 6.79 -8.61
N GLN A 67 -2.88 6.03 -8.41
CA GLN A 67 -4.18 6.61 -8.09
C GLN A 67 -4.14 7.24 -6.68
N ARG A 68 -4.69 8.45 -6.57
CA ARG A 68 -4.75 9.20 -5.31
C ARG A 68 -6.16 9.71 -4.96
N LYS A 69 -7.13 9.51 -5.85
CA LYS A 69 -8.51 9.96 -5.69
C LYS A 69 -9.44 8.78 -5.50
N ASN A 70 -10.50 8.98 -4.71
CA ASN A 70 -11.55 7.98 -4.43
C ASN A 70 -11.01 6.69 -3.79
N LEU A 71 -9.99 6.82 -2.94
CA LEU A 71 -9.40 5.70 -2.19
C LEU A 71 -9.72 5.88 -0.71
N SER A 72 -10.56 5.01 -0.15
CA SER A 72 -10.96 5.08 1.26
C SER A 72 -9.78 4.92 2.24
N ILE A 73 -8.65 4.38 1.77
CA ILE A 73 -7.41 4.27 2.55
C ILE A 73 -6.74 5.64 2.77
N LEU A 74 -7.06 6.64 1.95
CA LEU A 74 -6.51 8.00 2.04
C LEU A 74 -7.45 8.97 2.78
N GLU A 75 -8.47 8.46 3.47
CA GLU A 75 -9.49 9.26 4.15
C GLU A 75 -9.68 8.82 5.60
N GLY A 76 -9.94 9.80 6.47
CA GLY A 76 -10.28 9.61 7.88
C GLY A 76 -9.28 8.75 8.66
N TRP A 77 -9.79 7.90 9.55
CA TRP A 77 -8.95 7.09 10.43
C TRP A 77 -8.04 6.09 9.68
N ARG A 78 -8.44 5.62 8.48
CA ARG A 78 -7.60 4.71 7.69
C ARG A 78 -6.34 5.40 7.20
N TYR A 79 -6.45 6.68 6.84
CA TYR A 79 -5.30 7.50 6.48
C TYR A 79 -4.32 7.61 7.64
N GLU A 80 -4.83 7.92 8.84
CA GLU A 80 -4.01 8.07 10.03
C GLU A 80 -3.31 6.77 10.45
N GLN A 81 -3.99 5.62 10.33
CA GLN A 81 -3.44 4.34 10.78
C GLN A 81 -2.54 3.66 9.74
N PHE A 82 -2.80 3.85 8.45
CA PHE A 82 -2.12 3.14 7.36
C PHE A 82 -1.86 3.99 6.12
N GLY A 83 -2.82 4.80 5.68
CA GLY A 83 -2.75 5.50 4.40
C GLY A 83 -1.58 6.48 4.28
N ARG A 84 -1.20 7.14 5.38
CA ARG A 84 -0.02 8.02 5.42
C ARG A 84 1.26 7.24 5.12
N ASP A 85 1.53 6.18 5.86
CA ASP A 85 2.72 5.34 5.68
C ASP A 85 2.73 4.67 4.29
N ALA A 86 1.55 4.28 3.79
CA ALA A 86 1.39 3.73 2.45
C ALA A 86 1.74 4.75 1.37
N LEU A 87 1.36 6.02 1.56
CA LEU A 87 1.73 7.10 0.65
C LEU A 87 3.23 7.36 0.67
N ASP A 88 3.82 7.48 1.87
CA ASP A 88 5.25 7.69 2.07
C ASP A 88 6.07 6.56 1.44
N LEU A 89 5.59 5.31 1.50
CA LEU A 89 6.24 4.17 0.85
C LEU A 89 6.23 4.29 -0.69
N VAL A 90 5.10 4.67 -1.29
CA VAL A 90 5.02 4.82 -2.76
C VAL A 90 5.78 6.05 -3.24
N GLU A 91 5.92 7.08 -2.40
CA GLU A 91 6.71 8.28 -2.68
C GLU A 91 8.21 8.09 -2.39
N GLY A 92 8.62 6.90 -1.92
CA GLY A 92 10.03 6.61 -1.65
C GLY A 92 10.58 7.31 -0.41
N LYS A 93 9.72 7.66 0.56
CA LYS A 93 10.10 8.27 1.85
C LYS A 93 10.19 7.25 2.98
N LEU A 94 9.68 6.04 2.78
CA LEU A 94 9.69 4.95 3.74
C LEU A 94 10.48 3.77 3.18
N ALA A 95 11.28 3.13 4.03
CA ALA A 95 12.03 1.92 3.72
C ALA A 95 11.78 0.82 4.75
N PHE A 96 12.01 -0.42 4.30
CA PHE A 96 12.00 -1.59 5.15
C PHE A 96 13.43 -2.01 5.51
N ALA A 97 13.62 -2.39 6.77
CA ALA A 97 14.86 -2.95 7.28
C ALA A 97 14.58 -4.26 8.01
N VAL A 98 15.54 -5.18 7.97
CA VAL A 98 15.49 -6.39 8.82
C VAL A 98 16.53 -6.24 9.90
N VAL A 99 16.07 -6.16 11.15
CA VAL A 99 16.92 -6.01 12.33
C VAL A 99 16.67 -7.18 13.25
N ASN A 100 17.70 -7.99 13.51
CA ASN A 100 17.61 -9.19 14.36
C ASN A 100 16.50 -10.16 13.91
N GLY A 101 16.38 -10.36 12.59
CA GLY A 101 15.36 -11.22 11.99
C GLY A 101 13.93 -10.66 12.05
N LYS A 102 13.74 -9.42 12.55
CA LYS A 102 12.45 -8.74 12.61
C LYS A 102 12.39 -7.62 11.58
N LEU A 103 11.27 -7.54 10.88
CA LEU A 103 11.04 -6.48 9.91
C LEU A 103 10.69 -5.18 10.65
N LYS A 104 11.34 -4.09 10.27
CA LYS A 104 11.16 -2.74 10.79
C LYS A 104 10.98 -1.75 9.64
N MET A 105 10.36 -0.62 9.94
CA MET A 105 10.20 0.50 9.03
C MET A 105 11.09 1.65 9.50
N THR A 106 11.59 2.44 8.56
CA THR A 106 12.33 3.67 8.81
C THR A 106 12.01 4.69 7.73
N HIS A 107 11.98 5.97 8.08
CA HIS A 107 12.01 7.00 7.05
C HIS A 107 13.40 7.06 6.42
N ILE A 108 13.46 7.37 5.13
CA ILE A 108 14.72 7.42 4.39
C ILE A 108 15.58 8.58 4.90
N ASP A 109 14.96 9.72 5.21
CA ASP A 109 15.65 10.90 5.74
C ASP A 109 16.42 10.58 7.03
N ASP A 110 15.79 9.82 7.95
CA ASP A 110 16.42 9.38 9.21
C ASP A 110 17.64 8.46 9.01
N VAL A 111 17.70 7.74 7.88
CA VAL A 111 18.81 6.83 7.57
C VAL A 111 19.99 7.61 7.00
N VAL A 112 19.73 8.57 6.11
CA VAL A 112 20.77 9.42 5.52
C VAL A 112 21.47 10.23 6.61
N GLU A 113 20.71 10.87 7.51
CA GLU A 113 21.28 11.62 8.63
C GLU A 113 22.15 10.74 9.55
N LYS A 114 21.73 9.50 9.84
CA LYS A 114 22.52 8.59 10.68
C LYS A 114 23.79 8.08 10.01
N LEU A 115 23.80 7.94 8.68
CA LEU A 115 24.99 7.53 7.93
C LEU A 115 26.00 8.69 7.86
N GLU A 116 25.54 9.92 7.65
CA GLU A 116 26.40 11.11 7.64
C GLU A 116 27.01 11.39 9.03
N VAL A 117 26.28 11.15 10.12
CA VAL A 117 26.79 11.31 11.50
C VAL A 117 27.73 10.17 11.92
N ALA A 118 27.66 9.00 11.27
CA ALA A 118 28.51 7.84 11.56
C ALA A 118 29.86 7.85 10.83
N GLU A 119 30.14 8.87 10.01
CA GLU A 119 31.47 9.16 9.48
C GLU A 119 32.18 10.26 10.33
N PRO A 120 32.72 9.97 11.53
CA PRO A 120 33.68 10.88 12.13
C PRO A 120 35.05 10.61 11.50
N GLU A 121 35.58 11.66 10.86
CA GLU A 121 36.99 12.06 10.89
C GLU A 121 37.98 10.87 10.87
N VAL A 122 38.27 10.35 9.67
CA VAL A 122 39.52 9.60 9.46
C VAL A 122 40.64 10.58 9.79
N ALA A 123 41.11 10.53 11.03
CA ALA A 123 42.26 11.26 11.52
C ALA A 123 43.41 10.96 10.56
N VAL A 124 43.78 11.97 9.79
CA VAL A 124 45.00 11.98 9.00
C VAL A 124 46.12 12.16 10.03
N GLU A 125 46.66 11.05 10.54
CA GLU A 125 47.95 11.06 11.23
C GLU A 125 49.05 11.07 10.16
N GLU A 126 49.77 12.21 10.08
CA GLU A 126 51.08 12.34 9.41
C GLU A 126 52.23 11.86 10.31
#